data_AF-A0A8C9CPQ8-F1
#
_entry.id   AF-A0A8C9CPQ8-F1
#
_cell.length_a   1.000
_cell.length_b   1.000
_cell.length_c   1.000
_cell.angle_alpha   90.00
_cell.angle_beta   90.00
_cell.angle_gamma   90.00
#
_symmetry.space_group_name_H-M   'P 1'
#
loop_
_entity.id
_entity.type
_entity.pdbx_description
1 polymer ?
#
loop_
_entity_poly.entity_id
_entity_poly.type
_entity_poly.pdbx_seq_one_letter_code
_entity_poly.pdbx_strand_id
1 'polypeptide(L)'
;MSLVIPEKFQHILRVLNTNIDGRRKIAFAITAIKGVGRRYAHVVLRKADIDLTKRAGELTEDEVERVITIMQNPRQYKIPDWFLNRQKDVKDGKYSQVLANGLDNKLREDLERLKKIRAHRGLRHFWGLRVRGQHTKTTGRRGRTVGPLRLRRTMRLSLFRRLLLAALLLVIVWTLFGPSGIGEELLSLSLASLLPGPASPGPPLTLPRLLIPNEEACGGPGPPPFLLILVCTAPDNLNQRNAIRASWGRLREARGLRVQTVFLLGEPSWGSRGNDLARESAAQGDIMQAAFQDSYRNLTLKTLSGLNWANKHCPVARYILKTDDDVFVNVPELVSELVRRGGRWEQWERGMGSPRKAKVGDEKWEGGRTLASQPVPLLYLGRVHWRVHPSRTPGGKHQISEKQWPPTWGPFPPYASGTGYVLSASAVQLILKVASRAPLLPLEDVFVGLSARRGGLAPTHCVKLAGATHYPLDRCCYGKFLLTSHKLDPWEMQEAWKLVGGSDGERTVPFCSRLQGVLGILRCRVIAWLHS
;
A
#
# COMPACT_ATOMS: atom_id res chain seq x y z
N MET A 1 45.86 8.85 46.17
CA MET A 1 44.47 9.37 46.14
C MET A 1 44.55 10.88 46.31
N SER A 2 44.03 11.66 45.36
CA SER A 2 43.98 13.13 45.49
C SER A 2 42.77 13.54 46.34
N LEU A 3 42.92 14.60 47.14
CA LEU A 3 41.85 15.15 47.99
C LEU A 3 40.76 15.87 47.16
N VAL A 4 41.12 16.35 45.97
CA VAL A 4 40.25 17.00 44.98
C VAL A 4 40.46 16.33 43.61
N ILE A 5 39.45 16.40 42.73
CA ILE A 5 39.55 15.88 41.35
C ILE A 5 40.75 16.57 40.65
N PRO A 6 41.65 15.82 39.98
CA PRO A 6 42.77 16.42 39.27
C PRO A 6 42.30 17.38 38.18
N GLU A 7 43.02 18.49 37.99
CA GLU A 7 42.68 19.52 36.98
C GLU A 7 42.62 18.95 35.55
N LYS A 8 43.49 17.97 35.23
CA LYS A 8 43.52 17.25 33.95
C LYS A 8 42.90 15.84 34.08
N PHE A 9 41.62 15.75 34.42
CA PHE A 9 40.89 14.47 34.48
C PHE A 9 40.26 14.09 33.14
N GLN A 10 40.62 12.93 32.59
CA GLN A 10 40.04 12.43 31.33
C GLN A 10 38.77 11.61 31.59
N HIS A 11 37.61 12.14 31.22
CA HIS A 11 36.34 11.43 31.41
C HIS A 11 36.17 10.20 30.50
N ILE A 12 36.75 10.22 29.31
CA ILE A 12 36.70 9.13 28.33
C ILE A 12 38.09 8.94 27.75
N LEU A 13 38.61 7.72 27.86
CA LEU A 13 39.87 7.33 27.23
C LEU A 13 39.58 6.49 25.99
N ARG A 14 40.21 6.83 24.86
CA ARG A 14 40.09 6.04 23.63
C ARG A 14 41.33 5.19 23.45
N VAL A 15 41.18 3.87 23.63
CA VAL A 15 42.29 2.91 23.58
C VAL A 15 41.92 1.75 22.67
N LEU A 16 42.79 1.41 21.71
CA LEU A 16 42.64 0.27 20.78
C LEU A 16 41.23 0.20 20.12
N ASN A 17 40.75 1.33 19.61
CA ASN A 17 39.41 1.49 18.99
C ASN A 17 38.22 1.20 19.93
N THR A 18 38.41 1.29 21.24
CA THR A 18 37.34 1.20 22.23
C THR A 18 37.34 2.42 23.14
N ASN A 19 36.13 2.88 23.50
CA ASN A 19 35.95 3.98 24.44
C ASN A 19 35.84 3.40 25.86
N ILE A 20 36.72 3.85 26.75
CA ILE A 20 36.84 3.40 28.14
C ILE A 20 36.35 4.52 29.07
N ASP A 21 35.54 4.16 30.07
CA ASP A 21 35.03 5.11 31.07
C ASP A 21 36.13 5.47 32.08
N GLY A 22 36.50 6.76 32.13
CA GLY A 22 37.54 7.31 33.00
C GLY A 22 37.17 7.30 34.48
N ARG A 23 35.88 7.24 34.82
CA ARG A 23 35.41 7.26 36.23
C ARG A 23 35.66 5.94 36.96
N ARG A 24 35.86 4.86 36.23
CA ARG A 24 36.09 3.52 36.80
C ARG A 24 37.55 3.36 37.20
N LYS A 25 37.82 2.54 38.23
CA LYS A 25 39.18 2.12 38.57
C LYS A 25 39.84 1.44 37.38
N ILE A 26 41.13 1.74 37.17
CA ILE A 26 41.82 1.39 35.92
C ILE A 26 41.78 -0.12 35.61
N ALA A 27 41.94 -0.98 36.63
CA ALA A 27 41.89 -2.43 36.50
C ALA A 27 40.57 -2.98 35.92
N PHE A 28 39.46 -2.29 36.13
CA PHE A 28 38.15 -2.66 35.57
C PHE A 28 37.83 -1.90 34.29
N ALA A 29 38.32 -0.67 34.16
CA ALA A 29 38.07 0.18 33.01
C ALA A 29 38.61 -0.48 31.73
N ILE A 30 39.86 -0.97 31.74
CA ILE A 30 40.50 -1.60 30.57
C ILE A 30 39.89 -2.95 30.17
N THR A 31 39.04 -3.56 31.00
CA THR A 31 38.32 -4.80 30.64
C THR A 31 37.22 -4.59 29.58
N ALA A 32 36.92 -3.33 29.25
CA ALA A 32 36.07 -3.00 28.11
C ALA A 32 36.71 -3.42 26.77
N ILE A 33 38.04 -3.50 26.69
CA ILE A 33 38.76 -3.96 25.50
C ILE A 33 38.57 -5.47 25.36
N LYS A 34 38.03 -5.92 24.22
CA LYS A 34 37.89 -7.35 23.92
C LYS A 34 39.27 -8.02 23.92
N GLY A 35 39.38 -9.13 24.64
CA GLY A 35 40.65 -9.83 24.85
C GLY A 35 41.37 -9.45 26.15
N VAL A 36 40.92 -8.41 26.87
CA VAL A 36 41.45 -8.04 28.19
C VAL A 36 40.47 -8.47 29.28
N GLY A 37 40.77 -9.56 29.96
CA GLY A 37 40.04 -9.97 31.16
C GLY A 37 40.55 -9.29 32.43
N ARG A 38 39.79 -9.37 33.52
CA ARG A 38 40.19 -8.83 34.85
C ARG A 38 41.59 -9.29 35.28
N ARG A 39 41.90 -10.58 35.11
CA ARG A 39 43.20 -11.15 35.50
C ARG A 39 44.34 -10.58 34.65
N TYR A 40 44.11 -10.42 33.34
CA TYR A 40 45.10 -9.88 32.41
C TYR A 40 45.34 -8.39 32.65
N ALA A 41 44.26 -7.63 32.86
CA ALA A 41 44.32 -6.22 33.25
C ALA A 41 45.21 -5.98 34.47
N HIS A 42 45.02 -6.78 35.54
CA HIS A 42 45.84 -6.66 36.74
C HIS A 42 47.33 -6.99 36.50
N VAL A 43 47.64 -8.04 35.75
CA VAL A 43 49.04 -8.40 35.42
C VAL A 43 49.72 -7.29 34.62
N VAL A 44 49.04 -6.75 33.61
CA VAL A 44 49.57 -5.66 32.79
C VAL A 44 49.83 -4.41 33.64
N LEU A 45 48.88 -4.02 34.49
CA LEU A 45 49.04 -2.83 35.36
C LEU A 45 50.16 -3.01 36.39
N ARG A 46 50.35 -4.23 36.92
CA ARG A 46 51.48 -4.57 37.79
C ARG A 46 52.83 -4.56 37.05
N LYS A 47 52.85 -4.83 35.75
CA LYS A 47 54.06 -4.73 34.91
C LYS A 47 54.32 -3.31 34.41
N ALA A 48 53.28 -2.48 34.37
CA ALA A 48 53.36 -1.06 34.02
C ALA A 48 53.70 -0.17 35.22
N ASP A 49 53.82 -0.76 36.42
CA ASP A 49 54.02 -0.11 37.71
C ASP A 49 52.99 0.99 38.02
N ILE A 50 51.73 0.75 37.64
CA ILE A 50 50.60 1.65 37.89
C ILE A 50 49.82 1.20 39.12
N ASP A 51 49.50 2.14 40.01
CA ASP A 51 48.65 1.87 41.17
C ASP A 51 47.23 1.47 40.73
N LEU A 52 46.76 0.34 41.25
CA LEU A 52 45.43 -0.22 41.00
C LEU A 52 44.30 0.60 41.63
N THR A 53 44.60 1.47 42.61
CA THR A 53 43.59 2.31 43.25
C THR A 53 43.21 3.52 42.40
N LYS A 54 44.10 3.96 41.50
CA LYS A 54 43.86 5.06 40.55
C LYS A 54 42.65 4.81 39.65
N ARG A 55 41.96 5.89 39.28
CA ARG A 55 40.92 5.84 38.25
C ARG A 55 41.53 5.95 36.86
N ALA A 56 40.83 5.45 35.84
CA ALA A 56 41.33 5.48 34.47
C ALA A 56 41.50 6.92 33.95
N GLY A 57 40.67 7.86 34.39
CA GLY A 57 40.75 9.28 34.04
C GLY A 57 41.88 10.05 34.71
N GLU A 58 42.57 9.44 35.68
CA GLU A 58 43.72 10.03 36.39
C GLU A 58 45.06 9.63 35.75
N LEU A 59 45.03 8.82 34.69
CA LEU A 59 46.25 8.37 34.01
C LEU A 59 46.83 9.48 33.13
N THR A 60 48.17 9.56 33.11
CA THR A 60 48.89 10.40 32.15
C THR A 60 48.97 9.71 30.79
N GLU A 61 49.21 10.48 29.73
CA GLU A 61 49.33 9.95 28.36
C GLU A 61 50.49 8.93 28.25
N ASP A 62 51.59 9.15 28.97
CA ASP A 62 52.74 8.23 29.03
C ASP A 62 52.39 6.91 29.74
N GLU A 63 51.59 6.97 30.82
CA GLU A 63 51.09 5.79 31.50
C GLU A 63 50.16 4.97 30.58
N VAL A 64 49.33 5.65 29.78
CA VAL A 64 48.44 5.00 28.81
C VAL A 64 49.24 4.30 27.70
N GLU A 65 50.25 4.95 27.13
CA GLU A 65 51.08 4.35 26.07
C GLU A 65 51.89 3.15 26.60
N ARG A 66 52.42 3.24 27.83
CA ARG A 66 53.09 2.12 28.50
C ARG A 66 52.15 0.92 28.67
N VAL A 67 50.90 1.15 29.05
CA VAL A 67 49.90 0.07 29.13
C VAL A 67 49.62 -0.54 27.76
N ILE A 68 49.48 0.27 26.71
CA ILE A 68 49.21 -0.20 25.35
C ILE A 68 50.35 -1.07 24.82
N THR A 69 51.60 -0.63 24.99
CA THR A 69 52.79 -1.36 24.53
C THR A 69 52.95 -2.69 25.25
N ILE A 70 52.73 -2.76 26.57
CA ILE A 70 52.75 -4.01 27.34
C ILE A 70 51.63 -4.95 26.90
N MET A 71 50.44 -4.41 26.60
CA MET A 71 49.30 -5.20 26.12
C MET A 71 49.52 -5.80 24.74
N GLN A 72 50.14 -5.06 23.82
CA GLN A 72 50.45 -5.55 22.48
C GLN A 72 51.62 -6.54 22.49
N ASN A 73 52.62 -6.33 23.36
CA ASN A 73 53.86 -7.11 23.41
C ASN A 73 54.10 -7.79 24.78
N PRO A 74 53.18 -8.62 25.30
CA PRO A 74 53.25 -9.13 26.67
C PRO A 74 54.47 -10.02 26.96
N ARG A 75 55.01 -10.68 25.93
CA ARG A 75 56.16 -11.60 26.06
C ARG A 75 57.45 -10.85 26.38
N GLN A 76 57.62 -9.64 25.85
CA GLN A 76 58.78 -8.80 26.12
C GLN A 76 58.83 -8.35 27.60
N TYR A 77 57.66 -8.23 28.23
CA TYR A 77 57.50 -7.80 29.63
C TYR A 77 57.37 -8.96 30.63
N LYS A 78 57.95 -10.13 30.29
CA LYS A 78 58.00 -11.32 31.17
C LYS A 78 56.62 -11.83 31.62
N ILE A 79 55.58 -11.69 30.80
CA ILE A 79 54.29 -12.37 31.03
C ILE A 79 54.41 -13.79 30.46
N PRO A 80 54.10 -14.83 31.25
CA PRO A 80 54.34 -16.21 30.83
C PRO A 80 53.40 -16.66 29.71
N ASP A 81 53.89 -17.54 28.83
CA ASP A 81 53.18 -17.95 27.61
C ASP A 81 51.82 -18.63 27.88
N TRP A 82 51.69 -19.37 29.00
CA TRP A 82 50.44 -20.02 29.41
C TRP A 82 49.32 -19.03 29.77
N PHE A 83 49.64 -17.75 29.98
CA PHE A 83 48.68 -16.72 30.35
C PHE A 83 48.06 -16.01 29.14
N LEU A 84 48.63 -16.20 27.95
CA LEU A 84 48.18 -15.56 26.72
C LEU A 84 46.90 -16.21 26.17
N ASN A 85 46.08 -15.43 25.46
CA ASN A 85 44.77 -15.91 24.98
C ASN A 85 44.84 -16.79 23.72
N ARG A 86 45.86 -16.62 22.86
CA ARG A 86 46.07 -17.41 21.65
C ARG A 86 47.45 -18.06 21.71
N GLN A 87 47.46 -19.26 22.27
CA GLN A 87 48.65 -20.08 22.43
C GLN A 87 48.80 -20.99 21.22
N LYS A 88 50.03 -21.08 20.68
CA LYS A 88 50.38 -21.92 19.53
C LYS A 88 49.37 -21.78 18.39
N ASP A 89 49.32 -20.62 17.74
CA ASP A 89 48.41 -20.38 16.60
C ASP A 89 48.60 -21.47 15.54
N VAL A 90 47.50 -21.98 15.00
CA VAL A 90 47.50 -23.05 13.99
C VAL A 90 48.08 -22.61 12.64
N LYS A 91 48.10 -21.31 12.35
CA LYS A 91 48.73 -20.77 11.13
C LYS A 91 50.22 -20.53 11.34
N ASP A 92 50.55 -19.75 12.36
CA ASP A 92 51.88 -19.16 12.52
C ASP A 92 52.72 -19.85 13.61
N GLY A 93 52.13 -20.74 14.41
CA GLY A 93 52.78 -21.43 15.54
C GLY A 93 53.11 -20.54 16.74
N LYS A 94 52.97 -19.21 16.62
CA LYS A 94 53.35 -18.21 17.62
C LYS A 94 52.35 -18.12 18.77
N TYR A 95 52.84 -17.66 19.92
CA TYR A 95 52.06 -17.30 21.11
C TYR A 95 51.84 -15.79 21.11
N SER A 96 50.59 -15.35 21.21
CA SER A 96 50.24 -13.92 21.17
C SER A 96 49.00 -13.63 22.02
N GLN A 97 48.92 -12.38 22.49
CA GLN A 97 47.68 -11.82 23.02
C GLN A 97 46.98 -11.06 21.91
N VAL A 98 45.84 -11.57 21.45
CA VAL A 98 45.04 -10.89 20.41
C VAL A 98 44.00 -9.98 21.08
N LEU A 99 43.94 -8.72 20.66
CA LEU A 99 43.13 -7.67 21.30
C LEU A 99 42.15 -7.03 20.30
N ALA A 100 41.09 -6.42 20.84
CA ALA A 100 40.09 -5.62 20.13
C ALA A 100 39.56 -6.32 18.85
N ASN A 101 39.56 -5.62 17.72
CA ASN A 101 39.05 -6.13 16.44
C ASN A 101 39.83 -7.35 15.92
N GLY A 102 41.12 -7.45 16.27
CA GLY A 102 41.95 -8.59 15.91
C GLY A 102 41.37 -9.91 16.46
N LEU A 103 40.79 -9.87 17.67
CA LEU A 103 40.23 -11.06 18.30
C LEU A 103 38.98 -11.55 17.58
N ASP A 104 38.09 -10.63 17.20
CA ASP A 104 36.87 -10.96 16.46
C ASP A 104 37.21 -11.50 15.06
N ASN A 105 38.19 -10.91 14.37
CA ASN A 105 38.66 -11.39 13.06
C ASN A 105 39.24 -12.80 13.16
N LYS A 106 40.13 -13.02 14.14
CA LYS A 106 40.72 -14.34 14.41
C LYS A 106 39.65 -15.39 14.74
N LEU A 107 38.66 -15.06 15.57
CA LEU A 107 37.54 -15.98 15.88
C LEU A 107 36.74 -16.31 14.63
N ARG A 108 36.42 -15.33 13.78
CA ARG A 108 35.69 -15.53 12.54
C ARG A 108 36.44 -16.42 11.57
N GLU A 109 37.74 -16.18 11.37
CA GLU A 109 38.59 -17.01 10.51
C GLU A 109 38.65 -18.46 10.98
N ASP A 110 38.76 -18.69 12.28
CA ASP A 110 38.77 -20.02 12.86
C ASP A 110 37.44 -20.76 12.64
N LEU A 111 36.31 -20.08 12.82
CA LEU A 111 34.99 -20.64 12.53
C LEU A 111 34.82 -20.94 11.04
N GLU A 112 35.23 -20.04 10.15
CA GLU A 112 35.15 -20.25 8.70
C GLU A 112 36.05 -21.38 8.23
N ARG A 113 37.25 -21.52 8.80
CA ARG A 113 38.13 -22.68 8.56
C ARG A 113 37.42 -23.98 8.93
N LEU A 114 36.82 -24.07 10.12
CA LEU A 114 36.09 -25.28 10.56
C LEU A 114 34.89 -25.59 9.66
N LYS A 115 34.18 -24.58 9.17
CA LYS A 115 33.08 -24.75 8.21
C LYS A 115 33.59 -25.24 6.85
N LYS A 116 34.72 -24.71 6.36
CA LYS A 116 35.34 -25.11 5.07
C LYS A 116 35.77 -26.57 5.08
N ILE A 117 36.42 -27.03 6.15
CA ILE A 117 36.82 -28.44 6.30
C ILE A 117 35.66 -29.37 6.68
N ARG A 118 34.44 -28.84 6.87
CA ARG A 118 33.24 -29.57 7.30
C ARG A 118 33.40 -30.39 8.58
N ALA A 119 34.23 -29.93 9.52
CA ALA A 119 34.34 -30.55 10.82
C ALA A 119 33.00 -30.47 11.58
N HIS A 120 32.69 -31.46 12.43
CA HIS A 120 31.43 -31.50 13.19
C HIS A 120 31.12 -30.18 13.94
N ARG A 121 32.14 -29.57 14.57
CA ARG A 121 32.03 -28.26 15.22
C ARG A 121 31.68 -27.14 14.24
N GLY A 122 32.28 -27.15 13.05
CA GLY A 122 32.00 -26.19 11.97
C GLY A 122 30.57 -26.32 11.45
N LEU A 123 30.07 -27.54 11.27
CA LEU A 123 28.69 -27.82 10.88
C LEU A 123 27.68 -27.34 11.94
N ARG A 124 27.92 -27.60 13.22
CA ARG A 124 27.05 -27.08 14.30
C ARG A 124 27.03 -25.55 14.36
N HIS A 125 28.17 -24.90 14.13
CA HIS A 125 28.24 -23.44 13.99
C HIS A 125 27.52 -22.93 12.73
N PHE A 126 27.55 -23.68 11.63
CA PHE A 126 26.78 -23.34 10.42
C PHE A 126 25.28 -23.43 10.64
N TRP A 127 24.81 -24.40 11.44
CA TRP A 127 23.40 -24.58 11.79
C TRP A 127 22.93 -23.76 13.00
N GLY A 128 23.80 -22.97 13.63
CA GLY A 128 23.44 -22.19 14.83
C GLY A 128 23.11 -23.04 16.06
N LEU A 129 23.58 -24.29 16.12
CA LEU A 129 23.36 -25.19 17.24
C LEU A 129 24.45 -25.00 18.31
N ARG A 130 24.19 -25.51 19.53
CA ARG A 130 25.22 -25.65 20.57
C ARG A 130 26.38 -26.50 20.02
N VAL A 131 27.61 -26.35 20.52
CA VAL A 131 28.80 -26.97 19.90
C VAL A 131 29.57 -27.90 20.85
N ARG A 132 29.46 -27.70 22.17
CA ARG A 132 30.27 -28.41 23.18
C ARG A 132 29.50 -29.59 23.80
N GLY A 133 28.75 -30.34 22.99
CA GLY A 133 28.03 -31.53 23.46
C GLY A 133 26.82 -31.28 24.37
N GLN A 134 26.37 -30.03 24.53
CA GLN A 134 25.18 -29.75 25.37
C GLN A 134 23.91 -30.37 24.78
N HIS A 135 23.03 -30.85 25.67
CA HIS A 135 21.71 -31.36 25.31
C HIS A 135 20.77 -30.24 24.86
N THR A 136 20.38 -30.26 23.58
CA THR A 136 19.49 -29.25 22.97
C THR A 136 18.02 -29.66 22.98
N LYS A 137 17.67 -30.78 23.64
CA LYS A 137 16.28 -31.27 23.72
C LYS A 137 15.40 -30.28 24.50
N THR A 138 15.85 -29.85 25.68
CA THR A 138 15.10 -28.98 26.61
C THR A 138 15.66 -27.56 26.71
N THR A 139 16.96 -27.38 26.48
CA THR A 139 17.64 -26.08 26.66
C THR A 139 17.87 -25.35 25.33
N GLY A 140 17.97 -24.01 25.37
CA GLY A 140 18.22 -23.18 24.18
C GLY A 140 16.97 -22.73 23.42
N ARG A 141 15.77 -22.89 24.00
CA ARG A 141 14.48 -22.51 23.42
C ARG A 141 14.02 -21.10 23.85
N ARG A 142 14.77 -20.04 23.49
CA ARG A 142 14.44 -18.64 23.87
C ARG A 142 14.07 -17.75 22.68
N GLY A 143 13.37 -18.29 21.68
CA GLY A 143 12.88 -17.58 20.48
C GLY A 143 11.64 -18.26 19.86
N ARG A 144 10.93 -17.56 18.95
CA ARG A 144 9.69 -18.05 18.30
C ARG A 144 9.89 -19.44 17.69
N THR A 145 8.93 -20.32 17.92
CA THR A 145 8.88 -21.72 17.51
C THR A 145 9.08 -21.86 16.00
N VAL A 146 10.15 -22.52 15.57
CA VAL A 146 10.41 -22.80 14.15
C VAL A 146 9.75 -24.13 13.80
N GLY A 147 8.71 -24.10 12.97
CA GLY A 147 8.07 -25.29 12.40
C GLY A 147 9.02 -26.10 11.50
N PRO A 148 8.58 -27.27 11.00
CA PRO A 148 9.47 -28.27 10.40
C PRO A 148 10.05 -27.76 9.08
N LEU A 149 11.34 -27.43 9.08
CA LEU A 149 12.12 -27.26 7.86
C LEU A 149 12.39 -28.63 7.25
N ARG A 150 11.66 -28.95 6.16
CA ARG A 150 12.06 -30.00 5.23
C ARG A 150 13.49 -29.71 4.76
N LEU A 151 14.37 -30.70 4.93
CA LEU A 151 15.78 -30.64 4.56
C LEU A 151 15.90 -30.53 3.02
N ARG A 152 15.94 -29.31 2.47
CA ARG A 152 16.44 -29.09 1.12
C ARG A 152 17.95 -28.90 1.19
N ARG A 153 18.68 -29.88 0.63
CA ARG A 153 20.12 -29.79 0.33
C ARG A 153 20.42 -28.42 -0.31
N THR A 154 21.11 -27.53 0.39
CA THR A 154 21.70 -26.34 -0.23
C THR A 154 23.03 -26.74 -0.87
N MET A 155 22.95 -27.25 -2.09
CA MET A 155 24.03 -27.05 -3.07
C MET A 155 24.36 -25.56 -3.13
N ARG A 156 25.65 -25.21 -3.27
CA ARG A 156 26.09 -23.83 -3.52
C ARG A 156 25.21 -23.23 -4.61
N LEU A 157 24.45 -22.21 -4.25
CA LEU A 157 23.56 -21.53 -5.16
C LEU A 157 24.45 -20.80 -6.19
N SER A 158 24.34 -21.22 -7.45
CA SER A 158 24.98 -20.58 -8.60
C SER A 158 24.63 -19.08 -8.64
N LEU A 159 25.44 -18.29 -9.35
CA LEU A 159 25.23 -16.85 -9.55
C LEU A 159 23.74 -16.50 -9.83
N PHE A 160 23.08 -17.35 -10.61
CA PHE A 160 21.66 -17.29 -10.93
C PHE A 160 20.75 -17.21 -9.70
N ARG A 161 21.02 -17.99 -8.67
CA ARG A 161 20.21 -18.04 -7.44
C ARG A 161 20.48 -16.89 -6.47
N ARG A 162 21.66 -16.24 -6.54
CA ARG A 162 21.94 -14.99 -5.81
C ARG A 162 21.21 -13.82 -6.48
N LEU A 163 21.25 -13.79 -7.81
CA LEU A 163 20.45 -12.84 -8.61
C LEU A 163 18.95 -13.04 -8.34
N LEU A 164 18.48 -14.28 -8.24
CA LEU A 164 17.08 -14.58 -7.91
C LEU A 164 16.67 -14.11 -6.51
N LEU A 165 17.56 -14.25 -5.51
CA LEU A 165 17.33 -13.77 -4.14
C LEU A 165 17.37 -12.24 -4.05
N ALA A 166 18.29 -11.59 -4.76
CA ALA A 166 18.34 -10.13 -4.87
C ALA A 166 17.10 -9.58 -5.59
N ALA A 167 16.66 -10.24 -6.67
CA ALA A 167 15.41 -9.93 -7.36
C ALA A 167 14.19 -10.14 -6.44
N LEU A 168 14.15 -11.21 -5.63
CA LEU A 168 13.10 -11.44 -4.63
C LEU A 168 13.07 -10.35 -3.55
N LEU A 169 14.22 -9.88 -3.09
CA LEU A 169 14.33 -8.78 -2.13
C LEU A 169 13.89 -7.45 -2.76
N LEU A 170 14.28 -7.17 -4.00
CA LEU A 170 13.80 -6.03 -4.77
C LEU A 170 12.29 -6.10 -4.98
N VAL A 171 11.73 -7.28 -5.28
CA VAL A 171 10.29 -7.49 -5.39
C VAL A 171 9.60 -7.29 -4.03
N ILE A 172 10.16 -7.77 -2.92
CA ILE A 172 9.60 -7.53 -1.58
C ILE A 172 9.63 -6.05 -1.21
N VAL A 173 10.77 -5.38 -1.42
CA VAL A 173 10.92 -3.93 -1.20
C VAL A 173 9.96 -3.15 -2.11
N TRP A 174 9.82 -3.54 -3.36
CA TRP A 174 8.87 -2.95 -4.30
C TRP A 174 7.40 -3.24 -3.93
N THR A 175 7.08 -4.39 -3.35
CA THR A 175 5.72 -4.67 -2.83
C THR A 175 5.39 -3.91 -1.55
N LEU A 176 6.38 -3.49 -0.77
CA LEU A 176 6.17 -2.75 0.48
C LEU A 176 6.28 -1.23 0.30
N PHE A 177 7.22 -0.77 -0.53
CA PHE A 177 7.60 0.63 -0.71
C PHE A 177 7.50 1.11 -2.16
N GLY A 178 7.13 0.26 -3.12
CA GLY A 178 6.72 0.72 -4.43
C GLY A 178 5.34 1.39 -4.37
N PRO A 179 4.96 2.19 -5.38
CA PRO A 179 3.73 3.00 -5.41
C PRO A 179 2.40 2.20 -5.40
N SER A 180 2.46 0.87 -5.26
CA SER A 180 1.30 -0.01 -5.03
C SER A 180 1.39 -0.81 -3.73
N GLY A 181 2.42 -0.57 -2.93
CA GLY A 181 2.60 -1.19 -1.62
C GLY A 181 1.71 -0.54 -0.57
N ILE A 182 1.57 -1.26 0.55
CA ILE A 182 0.81 -0.85 1.75
C ILE A 182 1.18 0.59 2.20
N GLY A 183 2.39 1.07 1.84
CA GLY A 183 2.87 2.42 2.11
C GLY A 183 2.04 3.58 1.54
N GLU A 184 1.50 3.50 0.31
CA GLU A 184 0.68 4.60 -0.27
C GLU A 184 -0.74 4.66 0.34
N GLU A 185 -1.33 3.49 0.64
CA GLU A 185 -2.55 3.41 1.45
C GLU A 185 -2.33 3.92 2.89
N LEU A 186 -1.15 3.70 3.47
CA LEU A 186 -0.77 4.26 4.79
C LEU A 186 -0.51 5.77 4.76
N LEU A 187 0.09 6.29 3.69
CA LEU A 187 0.35 7.73 3.54
C LEU A 187 -0.96 8.52 3.35
N SER A 188 -1.91 7.98 2.57
CA SER A 188 -3.25 8.59 2.42
C SER A 188 -4.05 8.59 3.74
N LEU A 189 -3.86 7.59 4.61
CA LEU A 189 -4.41 7.59 5.98
C LEU A 189 -3.76 8.67 6.88
N SER A 190 -2.46 8.95 6.73
CA SER A 190 -1.77 9.96 7.53
C SER A 190 -2.14 11.41 7.13
N LEU A 191 -2.42 11.65 5.84
CA LEU A 191 -2.75 12.98 5.31
C LEU A 191 -4.17 13.46 5.66
N ALA A 192 -5.07 12.56 6.08
CA ALA A 192 -6.40 12.94 6.55
C ALA A 192 -6.35 13.89 7.78
N SER A 193 -5.28 13.81 8.57
CA SER A 193 -5.04 14.68 9.74
C SER A 193 -4.69 16.13 9.40
N LEU A 194 -4.41 16.44 8.12
CA LEU A 194 -4.04 17.78 7.64
C LEU A 194 -5.14 18.42 6.77
N LEU A 195 -6.34 17.84 6.72
CA LEU A 195 -7.44 18.42 5.95
C LEU A 195 -8.02 19.65 6.65
N PRO A 196 -8.31 20.73 5.91
CA PRO A 196 -9.08 21.83 6.47
C PRO A 196 -10.47 21.33 6.91
N GLY A 197 -11.02 21.94 7.96
CA GLY A 197 -12.37 21.62 8.43
C GLY A 197 -13.41 21.76 7.30
N PRO A 198 -14.51 20.99 7.36
CA PRO A 198 -15.53 21.01 6.31
C PRO A 198 -16.09 22.42 6.13
N ALA A 199 -16.06 22.93 4.91
CA ALA A 199 -16.66 24.20 4.55
C ALA A 199 -18.17 24.18 4.83
N SER A 200 -18.75 25.32 5.23
CA SER A 200 -20.20 25.41 5.40
C SER A 200 -20.94 25.14 4.07
N PRO A 201 -22.19 24.63 4.13
CA PRO A 201 -22.97 24.36 2.92
C PRO A 201 -23.11 25.59 2.03
N GLY A 202 -22.97 25.41 0.72
CA GLY A 202 -23.25 26.46 -0.25
C GLY A 202 -24.74 26.57 -0.58
N PRO A 203 -25.13 27.58 -1.38
CA PRO A 203 -26.48 27.65 -1.92
C PRO A 203 -26.78 26.41 -2.79
N PRO A 204 -28.06 26.06 -3.01
CA PRO A 204 -28.44 24.97 -3.90
C PRO A 204 -27.81 25.14 -5.29
N LEU A 205 -27.27 24.05 -5.84
CA LEU A 205 -26.72 24.07 -7.19
C LEU A 205 -27.82 24.28 -8.22
N THR A 206 -27.65 25.26 -9.10
CA THR A 206 -28.48 25.41 -10.30
C THR A 206 -27.97 24.45 -11.37
N LEU A 207 -28.57 23.25 -11.43
CA LEU A 207 -28.24 22.23 -12.42
C LEU A 207 -29.22 22.26 -13.59
N PRO A 208 -28.78 21.82 -14.79
CA PRO A 208 -29.67 21.67 -15.94
C PRO A 208 -30.87 20.77 -15.63
N ARG A 209 -32.02 21.06 -16.25
CA ARG A 209 -33.20 20.19 -16.17
C ARG A 209 -32.92 18.84 -16.82
N LEU A 210 -33.60 17.80 -16.35
CA LEU A 210 -33.53 16.48 -16.98
C LEU A 210 -34.54 16.41 -18.13
N LEU A 211 -34.07 16.03 -19.31
CA LEU A 211 -34.89 15.75 -20.48
C LEU A 211 -35.44 14.32 -20.43
N ILE A 212 -34.58 13.38 -20.03
CA ILE A 212 -34.94 11.99 -19.76
C ILE A 212 -34.53 11.73 -18.31
N PRO A 213 -35.48 11.78 -17.35
CA PRO A 213 -35.15 11.68 -15.94
C PRO A 213 -34.90 10.23 -15.49
N ASN A 214 -35.57 9.24 -16.10
CA ASN A 214 -35.44 7.82 -15.76
C ASN A 214 -35.54 7.53 -14.25
N GLU A 215 -36.57 8.09 -13.60
CA GLU A 215 -36.71 8.08 -12.14
C GLU A 215 -36.86 6.67 -11.55
N GLU A 216 -37.34 5.72 -12.35
CA GLU A 216 -37.63 4.35 -11.94
C GLU A 216 -36.42 3.41 -12.01
N ALA A 217 -35.26 3.87 -12.51
CA ALA A 217 -34.07 3.03 -12.70
C ALA A 217 -33.62 2.30 -11.41
N CYS A 218 -33.87 2.90 -10.24
CA CYS A 218 -33.59 2.32 -8.93
C CYS A 218 -34.83 1.74 -8.22
N GLY A 219 -36.04 1.93 -8.77
CA GLY A 219 -37.34 1.63 -8.15
C GLY A 219 -37.87 0.20 -8.33
N GLY A 220 -37.11 -0.72 -8.94
CA GLY A 220 -37.55 -2.10 -9.17
C GLY A 220 -37.69 -2.96 -7.90
N PRO A 221 -38.53 -4.01 -7.92
CA PRO A 221 -38.77 -4.90 -6.78
C PRO A 221 -37.47 -5.55 -6.30
N GLY A 222 -37.21 -5.47 -4.99
CA GLY A 222 -36.01 -6.01 -4.35
C GLY A 222 -35.24 -4.99 -3.51
N PRO A 223 -34.09 -5.38 -2.95
CA PRO A 223 -33.25 -4.46 -2.18
C PRO A 223 -32.70 -3.32 -3.05
N PRO A 224 -32.36 -2.17 -2.45
CA PRO A 224 -31.74 -1.07 -3.17
C PRO A 224 -30.39 -1.48 -3.78
N PRO A 225 -29.95 -0.81 -4.86
CA PRO A 225 -28.68 -1.14 -5.50
C PRO A 225 -27.52 -0.91 -4.53
N PHE A 226 -26.68 -1.92 -4.32
CA PHE A 226 -25.45 -1.78 -3.55
C PHE A 226 -24.45 -0.87 -4.28
N LEU A 227 -24.35 -1.05 -5.60
CA LEU A 227 -23.50 -0.26 -6.49
C LEU A 227 -24.34 0.31 -7.64
N LEU A 228 -24.32 1.64 -7.77
CA LEU A 228 -24.84 2.36 -8.93
C LEU A 228 -23.66 2.77 -9.82
N ILE A 229 -23.66 2.37 -11.08
CA ILE A 229 -22.64 2.71 -12.07
C ILE A 229 -23.20 3.77 -13.00
N LEU A 230 -22.62 4.95 -12.96
CA LEU A 230 -22.92 6.09 -13.82
C LEU A 230 -21.87 6.16 -14.92
N VAL A 231 -22.30 5.91 -16.16
CA VAL A 231 -21.41 5.91 -17.33
C VAL A 231 -21.63 7.19 -18.12
N CYS A 232 -20.63 8.07 -18.13
CA CYS A 232 -20.64 9.25 -18.99
C CYS A 232 -20.39 8.83 -20.44
N THR A 233 -21.34 9.14 -21.33
CA THR A 233 -21.26 8.80 -22.76
C THR A 233 -21.78 9.95 -23.61
N ALA A 234 -21.35 10.03 -24.87
CA ALA A 234 -21.87 11.00 -25.83
C ALA A 234 -23.09 10.42 -26.58
N PRO A 235 -24.06 11.25 -27.00
CA PRO A 235 -25.21 10.84 -27.82
C PRO A 235 -24.85 9.89 -28.98
N ASP A 236 -23.79 10.22 -29.71
CA ASP A 236 -23.35 9.50 -30.91
C ASP A 236 -22.68 8.14 -30.60
N ASN A 237 -22.26 7.91 -29.34
CA ASN A 237 -21.55 6.69 -28.91
C ASN A 237 -22.49 5.48 -28.66
N LEU A 238 -23.46 5.26 -29.54
CA LEU A 238 -24.41 4.14 -29.44
C LEU A 238 -23.69 2.78 -29.38
N ASN A 239 -22.65 2.60 -30.20
CA ASN A 239 -21.86 1.36 -30.24
C ASN A 239 -21.16 1.06 -28.91
N GLN A 240 -20.64 2.10 -28.22
CA GLN A 240 -20.02 1.92 -26.91
C GLN A 240 -21.05 1.54 -25.85
N ARG A 241 -22.20 2.23 -25.81
CA ARG A 241 -23.30 1.86 -24.89
C ARG A 241 -23.74 0.42 -25.11
N ASN A 242 -23.91 0.00 -26.37
CA ASN A 242 -24.28 -1.37 -26.73
C ASN A 242 -23.21 -2.39 -26.32
N ALA A 243 -21.92 -2.08 -26.46
CA ALA A 243 -20.85 -2.94 -25.97
C ALA A 243 -20.86 -3.08 -24.44
N ILE A 244 -21.11 -1.99 -23.71
CA ILE A 244 -21.27 -2.02 -22.25
C ILE A 244 -22.48 -2.89 -21.86
N ARG A 245 -23.63 -2.71 -22.53
CA ARG A 245 -24.84 -3.54 -22.34
C ARG A 245 -24.65 -5.01 -22.70
N ALA A 246 -23.78 -5.31 -23.66
CA ALA A 246 -23.44 -6.67 -24.06
C ALA A 246 -22.38 -7.32 -23.15
N SER A 247 -21.75 -6.54 -22.26
CA SER A 247 -20.64 -6.97 -21.41
C SER A 247 -20.90 -6.75 -19.92
N TRP A 248 -20.05 -5.98 -19.25
CA TRP A 248 -20.05 -5.80 -17.80
C TRP A 248 -21.25 -4.97 -17.31
N GLY A 249 -21.79 -4.07 -18.15
CA GLY A 249 -22.90 -3.20 -17.80
C GLY A 249 -24.25 -3.92 -17.68
N ARG A 250 -24.35 -5.15 -18.23
CA ARG A 250 -25.54 -6.00 -18.14
C ARG A 250 -25.77 -6.57 -16.75
N LEU A 251 -24.71 -6.73 -15.96
CA LEU A 251 -24.77 -7.39 -14.66
C LEU A 251 -25.70 -6.63 -13.71
N ARG A 252 -26.81 -7.26 -13.33
CA ARG A 252 -27.77 -6.73 -12.34
C ARG A 252 -27.44 -7.15 -10.91
N GLU A 253 -26.55 -8.14 -10.76
CA GLU A 253 -26.13 -8.67 -9.48
C GLU A 253 -24.67 -9.11 -9.55
N ALA A 254 -23.92 -8.89 -8.46
CA ALA A 254 -22.59 -9.43 -8.26
C ALA A 254 -22.40 -9.76 -6.79
N ARG A 255 -21.94 -11.00 -6.49
CA ARG A 255 -21.73 -11.47 -5.11
C ARG A 255 -22.98 -11.38 -4.21
N GLY A 256 -24.18 -11.62 -4.73
CA GLY A 256 -25.42 -11.49 -3.95
C GLY A 256 -25.93 -10.05 -3.80
N LEU A 257 -25.24 -9.07 -4.40
CA LEU A 257 -25.52 -7.65 -4.24
C LEU A 257 -25.98 -7.03 -5.55
N ARG A 258 -27.07 -6.28 -5.50
CA ARG A 258 -27.69 -5.63 -6.67
C ARG A 258 -26.77 -4.54 -7.23
N VAL A 259 -26.62 -4.52 -8.55
CA VAL A 259 -25.87 -3.53 -9.32
C VAL A 259 -26.80 -2.90 -10.36
N GLN A 260 -26.73 -1.58 -10.53
CA GLN A 260 -27.51 -0.86 -11.53
C GLN A 260 -26.57 0.01 -12.36
N THR A 261 -26.66 -0.09 -13.68
CA THR A 261 -25.92 0.77 -14.62
C THR A 261 -26.88 1.78 -15.25
N VAL A 262 -26.45 3.04 -15.34
CA VAL A 262 -27.19 4.14 -15.99
C VAL A 262 -26.22 4.98 -16.83
N PHE A 263 -26.60 5.27 -18.07
CA PHE A 263 -25.84 6.13 -18.98
C PHE A 263 -26.24 7.60 -18.81
N LEU A 264 -25.25 8.47 -18.67
CA LEU A 264 -25.41 9.92 -18.53
C LEU A 264 -25.08 10.61 -19.84
N LEU A 265 -26.03 11.36 -20.38
CA LEU A 265 -25.91 12.07 -21.66
C LEU A 265 -26.31 13.54 -21.54
N GLY A 266 -25.70 14.37 -22.37
CA GLY A 266 -26.19 15.70 -22.68
C GLY A 266 -27.04 15.72 -23.95
N GLU A 267 -27.27 16.92 -24.46
CA GLU A 267 -27.86 17.15 -25.77
C GLU A 267 -26.81 16.98 -26.87
N PRO A 268 -27.16 16.35 -28.01
CA PRO A 268 -26.24 16.23 -29.13
C PRO A 268 -25.81 17.59 -29.68
N SER A 269 -24.63 17.64 -30.30
CA SER A 269 -24.23 18.80 -31.11
C SER A 269 -25.17 18.97 -32.32
N TRP A 270 -25.34 20.21 -32.77
CA TRP A 270 -26.15 20.54 -33.95
C TRP A 270 -25.83 19.61 -35.13
N GLY A 271 -26.84 18.87 -35.60
CA GLY A 271 -26.75 17.94 -36.73
C GLY A 271 -26.97 16.46 -36.40
N SER A 272 -26.90 16.03 -35.13
CA SER A 272 -27.21 14.64 -34.75
C SER A 272 -28.70 14.45 -34.43
N ARG A 273 -29.28 13.32 -34.88
CA ARG A 273 -30.72 13.07 -34.86
C ARG A 273 -31.23 12.83 -33.44
N GLY A 274 -31.77 13.85 -32.79
CA GLY A 274 -32.29 13.77 -31.42
C GLY A 274 -33.37 12.70 -31.16
N ASN A 275 -34.06 12.21 -32.20
CA ASN A 275 -35.09 11.17 -32.07
C ASN A 275 -34.54 9.77 -31.75
N ASP A 276 -33.28 9.49 -32.05
CA ASP A 276 -32.72 8.15 -31.87
C ASP A 276 -32.45 7.84 -30.39
N LEU A 277 -32.09 8.84 -29.58
CA LEU A 277 -31.89 8.69 -28.13
C LEU A 277 -33.18 8.43 -27.36
N ALA A 278 -34.28 9.08 -27.73
CA ALA A 278 -35.57 8.86 -27.08
C ALA A 278 -36.07 7.43 -27.33
N ARG A 279 -35.88 6.93 -28.56
CA ARG A 279 -36.19 5.52 -28.92
C ARG A 279 -35.30 4.54 -28.18
N GLU A 280 -34.00 4.82 -28.10
CA GLU A 280 -33.06 4.01 -27.33
C GLU A 280 -33.44 3.95 -25.85
N SER A 281 -33.78 5.10 -25.26
CA SER A 281 -34.21 5.18 -23.87
C SER A 281 -35.51 4.41 -23.62
N ALA A 282 -36.48 4.49 -24.55
CA ALA A 282 -37.72 3.73 -24.45
C ALA A 282 -37.49 2.22 -24.54
N ALA A 283 -36.50 1.78 -25.34
CA ALA A 283 -36.17 0.37 -25.50
C ALA A 283 -35.35 -0.21 -24.35
N GLN A 284 -34.42 0.56 -23.78
CA GLN A 284 -33.42 0.06 -22.82
C GLN A 284 -33.69 0.49 -21.36
N GLY A 285 -34.35 1.63 -21.15
CA GLY A 285 -34.69 2.13 -19.81
C GLY A 285 -33.47 2.47 -18.93
N ASP A 286 -32.29 2.68 -19.52
CA ASP A 286 -31.02 2.85 -18.80
C ASP A 286 -30.33 4.20 -19.07
N ILE A 287 -31.03 5.14 -19.71
CA ILE A 287 -30.50 6.46 -20.08
C ILE A 287 -31.03 7.52 -19.13
N MET A 288 -30.16 8.44 -18.71
CA MET A 288 -30.50 9.70 -18.10
C MET A 288 -29.89 10.83 -18.95
N GLN A 289 -30.73 11.79 -19.33
CA GLN A 289 -30.33 12.90 -20.19
C GLN A 289 -30.63 14.24 -19.53
N ALA A 290 -29.66 15.15 -19.54
CA ALA A 290 -29.79 16.50 -19.01
C ALA A 290 -29.64 17.56 -20.11
N ALA A 291 -30.30 18.71 -19.93
CA ALA A 291 -30.42 19.79 -20.91
C ALA A 291 -29.19 20.70 -20.96
N PHE A 292 -28.06 20.15 -21.41
CA PHE A 292 -26.86 20.91 -21.72
C PHE A 292 -26.17 20.30 -22.94
N GLN A 293 -25.49 21.11 -23.75
CA GLN A 293 -24.72 20.61 -24.89
C GLN A 293 -23.61 19.66 -24.44
N ASP A 294 -23.62 18.43 -24.98
CA ASP A 294 -22.64 17.42 -24.66
C ASP A 294 -21.27 17.79 -25.27
N SER A 295 -20.31 18.08 -24.40
CA SER A 295 -18.95 18.39 -24.81
C SER A 295 -17.98 18.08 -23.67
N TYR A 296 -16.71 17.89 -24.00
CA TYR A 296 -15.67 17.64 -23.00
C TYR A 296 -15.60 18.76 -21.94
N ARG A 297 -15.87 20.02 -22.31
CA ARG A 297 -15.83 21.14 -21.36
C ARG A 297 -17.03 21.17 -20.40
N ASN A 298 -18.11 20.47 -20.74
CA ASN A 298 -19.34 20.38 -19.93
C ASN A 298 -19.41 19.08 -19.11
N LEU A 299 -18.33 18.29 -19.03
CA LEU A 299 -18.30 17.06 -18.23
C LEU A 299 -18.59 17.29 -16.75
N THR A 300 -18.23 18.45 -16.20
CA THR A 300 -18.56 18.82 -14.82
C THR A 300 -20.07 18.95 -14.62
N LEU A 301 -20.78 19.57 -15.57
CA LEU A 301 -22.24 19.64 -15.54
C LEU A 301 -22.87 18.26 -15.68
N LYS A 302 -22.35 17.41 -16.58
CA LYS A 302 -22.79 16.02 -16.73
C LYS A 302 -22.65 15.24 -15.43
N THR A 303 -21.48 15.31 -14.81
CA THR A 303 -21.14 14.61 -13.57
C THR A 303 -22.00 15.10 -12.42
N LEU A 304 -22.14 16.42 -12.23
CA LEU A 304 -22.99 16.98 -11.17
C LEU A 304 -24.47 16.63 -11.36
N SER A 305 -24.96 16.65 -12.60
CA SER A 305 -26.33 16.25 -12.92
C SER A 305 -26.57 14.77 -12.57
N GLY A 306 -25.63 13.89 -12.93
CA GLY A 306 -25.68 12.47 -12.58
C GLY A 306 -25.60 12.19 -11.09
N LEU A 307 -24.69 12.86 -10.36
CA LEU A 307 -24.57 12.73 -8.91
C LEU A 307 -25.81 13.26 -8.17
N ASN A 308 -26.36 14.39 -8.62
CA ASN A 308 -27.59 14.95 -8.06
C ASN A 308 -28.79 14.03 -8.33
N TRP A 309 -28.89 13.47 -9.54
CA TRP A 309 -29.90 12.48 -9.88
C TRP A 309 -29.78 11.22 -9.00
N ALA A 310 -28.58 10.68 -8.83
CA ALA A 310 -28.34 9.53 -7.95
C ALA A 310 -28.73 9.82 -6.50
N ASN A 311 -28.43 11.02 -6.00
CA ASN A 311 -28.81 11.43 -4.65
C ASN A 311 -30.34 11.58 -4.48
N LYS A 312 -31.05 12.01 -5.52
CA LYS A 312 -32.51 12.22 -5.48
C LYS A 312 -33.31 10.94 -5.72
N HIS A 313 -32.91 10.14 -6.71
CA HIS A 313 -33.68 8.98 -7.20
C HIS A 313 -33.11 7.63 -6.73
N CYS A 314 -31.87 7.61 -6.22
CA CYS A 314 -31.24 6.41 -5.65
C CYS A 314 -30.59 6.69 -4.28
N PRO A 315 -31.27 7.34 -3.31
CA PRO A 315 -30.66 7.81 -2.06
C PRO A 315 -30.14 6.68 -1.16
N VAL A 316 -30.66 5.47 -1.36
CA VAL A 316 -30.34 4.25 -0.62
C VAL A 316 -29.19 3.45 -1.25
N ALA A 317 -28.66 3.88 -2.39
CA ALA A 317 -27.50 3.24 -2.99
C ALA A 317 -26.28 3.39 -2.07
N ARG A 318 -25.51 2.32 -1.84
CA ARG A 318 -24.37 2.40 -0.90
C ARG A 318 -23.16 3.09 -1.53
N TYR A 319 -22.85 2.71 -2.77
CA TYR A 319 -21.73 3.22 -3.54
C TYR A 319 -22.17 3.63 -4.94
N ILE A 320 -21.53 4.67 -5.46
CA ILE A 320 -21.72 5.22 -6.79
C ILE A 320 -20.36 5.22 -7.50
N LEU A 321 -20.24 4.48 -8.60
CA LEU A 321 -19.10 4.54 -9.51
C LEU A 321 -19.41 5.53 -10.62
N LYS A 322 -18.60 6.57 -10.80
CA LYS A 322 -18.55 7.32 -12.07
C LYS A 322 -17.48 6.71 -12.96
N THR A 323 -17.79 6.52 -14.23
CA THR A 323 -16.85 6.04 -15.25
C THR A 323 -17.20 6.61 -16.62
N ASP A 324 -16.29 6.46 -17.58
CA ASP A 324 -16.50 6.83 -18.99
C ASP A 324 -16.91 5.61 -19.83
N ASP A 325 -17.35 5.83 -21.07
CA ASP A 325 -17.89 4.81 -21.96
C ASP A 325 -16.83 3.99 -22.72
N ASP A 326 -15.56 4.37 -22.63
CA ASP A 326 -14.40 3.64 -23.13
C ASP A 326 -13.64 2.89 -22.01
N VAL A 327 -14.33 2.63 -20.89
CA VAL A 327 -13.76 1.98 -19.70
C VAL A 327 -14.39 0.61 -19.49
N PHE A 328 -13.56 -0.41 -19.34
CA PHE A 328 -13.96 -1.72 -18.86
C PHE A 328 -14.02 -1.75 -17.34
N VAL A 329 -15.10 -2.30 -16.77
CA VAL A 329 -15.27 -2.45 -15.32
C VAL A 329 -15.41 -3.93 -14.94
N ASN A 330 -14.52 -4.43 -14.09
CA ASN A 330 -14.67 -5.74 -13.46
C ASN A 330 -15.62 -5.65 -12.26
N VAL A 331 -16.92 -5.62 -12.54
CA VAL A 331 -17.98 -5.42 -11.54
C VAL A 331 -17.89 -6.41 -10.36
N PRO A 332 -17.70 -7.74 -10.56
CA PRO A 332 -17.59 -8.67 -9.45
C PRO A 332 -16.40 -8.43 -8.51
N GLU A 333 -15.24 -8.07 -9.06
CA GLU A 333 -14.05 -7.77 -8.27
C GLU A 333 -14.19 -6.41 -7.57
N LEU A 334 -14.82 -5.43 -8.23
CA LEU A 334 -15.11 -4.12 -7.64
C LEU A 334 -16.05 -4.25 -6.44
N VAL A 335 -17.15 -5.01 -6.57
CA VAL A 335 -18.05 -5.28 -5.45
C VAL A 335 -17.32 -5.99 -4.31
N SER A 336 -16.47 -6.99 -4.63
CA SER A 336 -15.66 -7.69 -3.63
C SER A 336 -14.71 -6.72 -2.88
N GLU A 337 -14.08 -5.79 -3.59
CA GLU A 337 -13.21 -4.76 -3.00
C GLU A 337 -14.00 -3.78 -2.11
N LEU A 338 -15.18 -3.35 -2.53
CA LEU A 338 -16.04 -2.44 -1.75
C LEU A 338 -16.59 -3.11 -0.49
N VAL A 339 -16.99 -4.38 -0.56
CA VAL A 339 -17.37 -5.17 0.62
C VAL A 339 -16.20 -5.29 1.61
N ARG A 340 -14.99 -5.56 1.10
CA ARG A 340 -13.77 -5.63 1.94
C ARG A 340 -13.47 -4.31 2.67
N ARG A 341 -13.70 -3.17 2.01
CA ARG A 341 -13.48 -1.82 2.59
C ARG A 341 -14.62 -1.35 3.49
N GLY A 342 -15.85 -1.74 3.18
CA GLY A 342 -17.08 -1.28 3.84
C GLY A 342 -17.49 -2.07 5.08
N GLY A 343 -16.75 -3.12 5.46
CA GLY A 343 -17.10 -4.03 6.57
C GLY A 343 -18.15 -5.08 6.18
N ARG A 344 -18.44 -6.03 7.09
CA ARG A 344 -19.39 -7.12 6.83
C ARG A 344 -20.83 -6.60 6.72
N TRP A 345 -21.45 -6.77 5.55
CA TRP A 345 -22.88 -6.54 5.25
C TRP A 345 -23.80 -7.63 5.87
N GLU A 346 -23.40 -8.17 7.03
CA GLU A 346 -23.85 -9.46 7.60
C GLU A 346 -25.26 -9.47 8.22
N GLN A 347 -26.09 -8.47 7.95
CA GLN A 347 -27.47 -8.43 8.46
C GLN A 347 -28.54 -8.60 7.38
N TRP A 348 -28.20 -8.58 6.08
CA TRP A 348 -29.13 -8.96 5.01
C TRP A 348 -29.02 -10.46 4.63
N GLU A 349 -27.85 -11.09 4.82
CA GLU A 349 -27.64 -12.52 4.52
C GLU A 349 -28.49 -13.46 5.41
N ARG A 350 -28.86 -13.03 6.63
CA ARG A 350 -29.78 -13.79 7.49
C ARG A 350 -31.25 -13.75 7.06
N GLY A 351 -31.64 -12.78 6.22
CA GLY A 351 -33.00 -12.68 5.67
C GLY A 351 -33.25 -13.56 4.43
N MET A 352 -32.20 -14.15 3.85
CA MET A 352 -32.28 -15.00 2.65
C MET A 352 -31.99 -16.49 2.95
N GLY A 353 -32.26 -16.95 4.17
CA GLY A 353 -32.38 -18.38 4.43
C GLY A 353 -33.68 -18.93 3.82
N SER A 354 -33.56 -19.72 2.74
CA SER A 354 -34.52 -20.64 2.09
C SER A 354 -35.97 -20.71 2.64
N PRO A 355 -37.02 -20.72 1.78
CA PRO A 355 -38.41 -20.82 2.22
C PRO A 355 -38.71 -22.21 2.80
N ARG A 356 -38.44 -22.40 4.10
CA ARG A 356 -39.05 -23.48 4.87
C ARG A 356 -40.38 -22.95 5.41
N LYS A 357 -41.46 -23.47 4.83
CA LYS A 357 -42.86 -23.39 5.27
C LYS A 357 -42.99 -23.00 6.75
N ALA A 358 -43.29 -21.73 7.03
CA ALA A 358 -43.70 -21.27 8.35
C ALA A 358 -45.21 -21.11 8.36
N LYS A 359 -45.84 -21.79 9.32
CA LYS A 359 -47.28 -21.80 9.58
C LYS A 359 -47.77 -20.40 9.95
N VAL A 360 -49.02 -20.14 9.56
CA VAL A 360 -49.86 -19.03 10.04
C VAL A 360 -50.02 -19.14 11.56
N GLY A 361 -49.76 -18.04 12.25
CA GLY A 361 -50.00 -17.87 13.68
C GLY A 361 -49.67 -16.43 14.08
N ASP A 362 -50.71 -15.68 14.43
CA ASP A 362 -50.67 -14.28 14.88
C ASP A 362 -49.76 -14.08 16.09
N GLU A 363 -48.71 -13.26 15.95
CA GLU A 363 -48.14 -12.52 17.07
C GLU A 363 -47.71 -11.11 16.60
N LYS A 364 -48.37 -10.09 17.16
CA LYS A 364 -48.01 -8.67 17.06
C LYS A 364 -46.57 -8.47 17.52
N TRP A 365 -45.72 -8.00 16.60
CA TRP A 365 -44.39 -7.47 16.92
C TRP A 365 -44.41 -5.95 16.88
N GLU A 366 -44.43 -5.34 18.06
CA GLU A 366 -44.13 -3.91 18.25
C GLU A 366 -42.60 -3.69 18.21
N GLY A 367 -42.17 -2.61 17.54
CA GLY A 367 -40.85 -2.03 17.77
C GLY A 367 -39.73 -2.30 16.74
N GLY A 368 -40.02 -2.21 15.44
CA GLY A 368 -38.98 -2.21 14.40
C GLY A 368 -38.21 -0.89 14.32
N ARG A 369 -37.08 -0.75 15.02
CA ARG A 369 -36.04 0.21 14.62
C ARG A 369 -35.35 -0.33 13.37
N THR A 370 -35.66 0.27 12.24
CA THR A 370 -35.12 -0.06 10.92
C THR A 370 -33.59 0.00 10.91
N LEU A 371 -32.99 -1.16 10.68
CA LEU A 371 -31.56 -1.38 10.44
C LEU A 371 -31.14 -0.85 9.03
N ALA A 372 -31.64 0.31 8.65
CA ALA A 372 -31.21 1.09 7.48
C ALA A 372 -30.19 2.17 7.87
N SER A 373 -29.76 2.20 9.13
CA SER A 373 -29.20 3.38 9.79
C SER A 373 -27.71 3.30 10.15
N GLN A 374 -26.93 2.35 9.63
CA GLN A 374 -25.47 2.44 9.79
C GLN A 374 -24.88 3.34 8.70
N PRO A 375 -24.33 4.53 9.05
CA PRO A 375 -23.74 5.42 8.06
C PRO A 375 -22.57 4.72 7.37
N VAL A 376 -22.63 4.67 6.03
CA VAL A 376 -21.50 4.21 5.22
C VAL A 376 -20.33 5.16 5.52
N PRO A 377 -19.14 4.64 5.85
CA PRO A 377 -17.98 5.52 6.00
C PRO A 377 -17.78 6.31 4.71
N LEU A 378 -17.46 7.61 4.86
CA LEU A 378 -17.16 8.49 3.73
C LEU A 378 -16.03 7.87 2.91
N LEU A 379 -16.35 7.52 1.66
CA LEU A 379 -15.41 6.93 0.73
C LEU A 379 -15.33 7.77 -0.54
N TYR A 380 -14.11 8.11 -0.92
CA TYR A 380 -13.76 8.60 -2.25
C TYR A 380 -12.56 7.80 -2.74
N LEU A 381 -12.78 6.80 -3.58
CA LEU A 381 -11.78 5.81 -4.00
C LEU A 381 -11.49 5.96 -5.49
N GLY A 382 -10.22 5.98 -5.88
CA GLY A 382 -9.84 6.01 -7.28
C GLY A 382 -8.34 6.02 -7.52
N ARG A 383 -7.91 6.14 -8.77
CA ARG A 383 -6.51 6.41 -9.12
C ARG A 383 -6.19 7.88 -8.82
N VAL A 384 -5.55 8.16 -7.70
CA VAL A 384 -5.28 9.54 -7.27
C VAL A 384 -4.15 10.17 -8.08
N HIS A 385 -4.35 11.42 -8.48
CA HIS A 385 -3.34 12.31 -9.03
C HIS A 385 -2.91 13.33 -7.96
N TRP A 386 -1.61 13.54 -7.83
CA TRP A 386 -1.02 14.46 -6.85
C TRP A 386 -0.22 15.56 -7.56
N ARG A 387 -0.30 16.78 -7.03
CA ARG A 387 0.53 17.93 -7.45
C ARG A 387 0.47 18.23 -8.96
N VAL A 388 -0.66 17.94 -9.62
CA VAL A 388 -0.88 18.25 -11.03
C VAL A 388 -1.09 19.74 -11.19
N HIS A 389 -0.38 20.35 -12.14
CA HIS A 389 -0.54 21.77 -12.46
C HIS A 389 -1.55 21.97 -13.60
N PRO A 390 -2.33 23.06 -13.59
CA PRO A 390 -3.25 23.39 -14.68
C PRO A 390 -2.49 23.52 -16.00
N SER A 391 -2.93 22.80 -17.03
CA SER A 391 -2.38 22.99 -18.38
C SER A 391 -2.78 24.34 -18.94
N ARG A 392 -1.80 25.08 -19.47
CA ARG A 392 -1.99 26.40 -20.08
C ARG A 392 -1.95 26.37 -21.61
N THR A 393 -1.76 25.20 -22.20
CA THR A 393 -1.64 25.04 -23.66
C THR A 393 -2.93 25.50 -24.37
N PRO A 394 -2.88 26.51 -25.25
CA PRO A 394 -4.02 26.97 -26.01
C PRO A 394 -4.67 25.85 -26.83
N GLY A 395 -6.00 25.71 -26.74
CA GLY A 395 -6.75 24.69 -27.49
C GLY A 395 -6.57 23.25 -26.99
N GLY A 396 -5.76 23.04 -25.95
CA GLY A 396 -5.62 21.72 -25.34
C GLY A 396 -6.91 21.28 -24.63
N LYS A 397 -7.22 19.98 -24.69
CA LYS A 397 -8.41 19.41 -24.02
C LYS A 397 -8.50 19.71 -22.52
N HIS A 398 -7.34 19.81 -21.85
CA HIS A 398 -7.25 20.09 -20.42
C HIS A 398 -6.85 21.54 -20.10
N GLN A 399 -7.04 22.46 -21.05
CA GLN A 399 -6.66 23.86 -20.87
C GLN A 399 -7.51 24.54 -19.80
N ILE A 400 -6.82 25.19 -18.84
CA ILE A 400 -7.43 26.04 -17.82
C ILE A 400 -6.82 27.45 -17.91
N SER A 401 -7.68 28.47 -17.97
CA SER A 401 -7.25 29.88 -18.00
C SER A 401 -6.74 30.35 -16.63
N GLU A 402 -5.89 31.38 -16.61
CA GLU A 402 -5.41 31.99 -15.35
C GLU A 402 -6.55 32.61 -14.55
N LYS A 403 -7.59 33.11 -15.24
CA LYS A 403 -8.82 33.62 -14.60
C LYS A 403 -9.55 32.52 -13.82
N GLN A 404 -9.60 31.30 -14.35
CA GLN A 404 -10.25 30.15 -13.69
C GLN A 404 -9.41 29.56 -12.56
N TRP A 405 -8.09 29.57 -12.71
CA TRP A 405 -7.17 29.08 -11.69
C TRP A 405 -5.92 29.97 -11.66
N PRO A 406 -5.82 30.92 -10.71
CA PRO A 406 -4.68 31.81 -10.60
C PRO A 406 -3.37 31.05 -10.30
N PRO A 407 -2.21 31.48 -10.81
CA PRO A 407 -0.92 30.86 -10.50
C PRO A 407 -0.60 30.80 -8.99
N THR A 408 -1.13 31.77 -8.21
CA THR A 408 -0.96 31.84 -6.75
C THR A 408 -1.58 30.67 -5.99
N TRP A 409 -2.53 29.95 -6.60
CA TRP A 409 -3.17 28.78 -5.98
C TRP A 409 -2.32 27.52 -6.10
N GLY A 410 -1.28 27.53 -6.94
CA GLY A 410 -0.38 26.40 -7.13
C GLY A 410 -1.06 25.20 -7.82
N PRO A 411 -0.60 23.96 -7.56
CA PRO A 411 -1.18 22.76 -8.17
C PRO A 411 -2.59 22.46 -7.66
N PHE A 412 -3.31 21.65 -8.43
CA PHE A 412 -4.61 21.13 -8.00
C PHE A 412 -4.49 20.30 -6.71
N PRO A 413 -5.53 20.32 -5.86
CA PRO A 413 -5.61 19.40 -4.73
C PRO A 413 -5.63 17.95 -5.22
N PRO A 414 -5.26 16.96 -4.40
CA PRO A 414 -5.37 15.55 -4.79
C PRO A 414 -6.79 15.19 -5.25
N TYR A 415 -6.89 14.53 -6.39
CA TYR A 415 -8.16 14.13 -7.00
C TYR A 415 -8.04 12.75 -7.65
N ALA A 416 -9.15 12.01 -7.74
CA ALA A 416 -9.17 10.73 -8.45
C ALA A 416 -9.39 10.94 -9.96
N SER A 417 -8.70 10.17 -10.79
CA SER A 417 -8.78 10.21 -12.26
C SER A 417 -10.21 10.11 -12.79
N GLY A 418 -10.55 10.94 -13.78
CA GLY A 418 -11.86 10.92 -14.45
C GLY A 418 -12.26 9.58 -15.08
N THR A 419 -11.30 8.74 -15.45
CA THR A 419 -11.53 7.39 -16.01
C THR A 419 -12.32 6.47 -15.08
N GLY A 420 -12.34 6.73 -13.76
CA GLY A 420 -13.15 5.95 -12.85
C GLY A 420 -12.87 6.24 -11.38
N TYR A 421 -13.93 6.54 -10.62
CA TYR A 421 -13.85 6.68 -9.16
C TYR A 421 -15.15 6.30 -8.47
N VAL A 422 -15.04 5.77 -7.25
CA VAL A 422 -16.16 5.36 -6.42
C VAL A 422 -16.37 6.35 -5.28
N LEU A 423 -17.62 6.78 -5.10
CA LEU A 423 -18.08 7.60 -3.99
C LEU A 423 -19.09 6.80 -3.16
N SER A 424 -18.99 6.86 -1.83
CA SER A 424 -20.13 6.48 -0.97
C SER A 424 -21.29 7.47 -1.18
N ALA A 425 -22.55 7.08 -0.97
CA ALA A 425 -23.68 8.01 -1.05
C ALA A 425 -23.53 9.23 -0.12
N SER A 426 -23.01 9.04 1.08
CA SER A 426 -22.71 10.15 2.00
C SER A 426 -21.64 11.10 1.45
N ALA A 427 -20.65 10.60 0.71
CA ALA A 427 -19.67 11.43 0.03
C ALA A 427 -20.28 12.23 -1.13
N VAL A 428 -21.22 11.65 -1.88
CA VAL A 428 -21.97 12.37 -2.92
C VAL A 428 -22.77 13.53 -2.31
N GLN A 429 -23.49 13.29 -1.22
CA GLN A 429 -24.22 14.33 -0.51
C GLN A 429 -23.31 15.46 -0.01
N LEU A 430 -22.15 15.11 0.55
CA LEU A 430 -21.14 16.07 0.99
C LEU A 430 -20.67 16.93 -0.19
N ILE A 431 -20.27 16.31 -1.30
CA ILE A 431 -19.78 16.99 -2.50
C ILE A 431 -20.84 17.95 -3.06
N LEU A 432 -22.09 17.50 -3.21
CA LEU A 432 -23.19 18.33 -3.72
C LEU A 432 -23.47 19.54 -2.82
N LYS A 433 -23.37 19.39 -1.48
CA LYS A 433 -23.57 20.49 -0.51
C LYS A 433 -22.50 21.58 -0.60
N VAL A 434 -21.27 21.24 -1.00
CA VAL A 434 -20.14 22.18 -1.03
C VAL A 434 -19.74 22.61 -2.45
N ALA A 435 -20.23 21.93 -3.48
CA ALA A 435 -19.84 22.15 -4.87
C ALA A 435 -20.17 23.57 -5.36
N SER A 436 -21.25 24.22 -4.90
CA SER A 436 -21.59 25.59 -5.32
C SER A 436 -20.61 26.65 -4.84
N ARG A 437 -19.73 26.31 -3.88
CA ARG A 437 -18.63 27.17 -3.43
C ARG A 437 -17.33 26.94 -4.20
N ALA A 438 -17.31 25.97 -5.11
CA ALA A 438 -16.17 25.73 -5.97
C ALA A 438 -16.28 26.49 -7.29
N PRO A 439 -15.16 27.03 -7.81
CA PRO A 439 -15.16 27.57 -9.16
C PRO A 439 -15.50 26.44 -10.12
N LEU A 440 -16.46 26.67 -11.01
CA LEU A 440 -16.83 25.69 -12.03
C LEU A 440 -15.66 25.55 -13.01
N LEU A 441 -15.06 24.35 -13.02
CA LEU A 441 -13.96 23.99 -13.90
C LEU A 441 -14.47 23.00 -14.94
N PRO A 442 -13.96 23.03 -16.19
CA PRO A 442 -14.33 22.06 -17.22
C PRO A 442 -13.74 20.66 -16.99
N LEU A 443 -12.79 20.53 -16.05
CA LEU A 443 -12.20 19.26 -15.61
C LEU A 443 -13.03 18.72 -14.45
N GLU A 444 -13.83 17.68 -14.70
CA GLU A 444 -14.80 17.17 -13.74
C GLU A 444 -14.13 16.46 -12.57
N ASP A 445 -13.05 15.74 -12.85
CA ASP A 445 -12.28 14.98 -11.87
C ASP A 445 -11.57 15.91 -10.86
N VAL A 446 -10.95 16.98 -11.36
CA VAL A 446 -10.39 18.07 -10.54
C VAL A 446 -11.48 18.77 -9.75
N PHE A 447 -12.64 19.06 -10.36
CA PHE A 447 -13.74 19.73 -9.67
C PHE A 447 -14.29 18.89 -8.51
N VAL A 448 -14.47 17.58 -8.72
CA VAL A 448 -14.90 16.64 -7.68
C VAL A 448 -13.86 16.55 -6.57
N GLY A 449 -12.57 16.46 -6.89
CA GLY A 449 -11.49 16.46 -5.91
C GLY A 449 -11.41 17.74 -5.09
N LEU A 450 -11.58 18.90 -5.73
CA LEU A 450 -11.64 20.19 -5.07
C LEU A 450 -12.84 20.31 -4.12
N SER A 451 -14.01 19.85 -4.56
CA SER A 451 -15.24 19.82 -3.77
C SER A 451 -15.10 18.87 -2.57
N ALA A 452 -14.56 17.67 -2.78
CA ALA A 452 -14.28 16.71 -1.72
C ALA A 452 -13.33 17.30 -0.66
N ARG A 453 -12.21 17.92 -1.09
CA ARG A 453 -11.28 18.57 -0.16
C ARG A 453 -11.93 19.68 0.66
N ARG A 454 -12.79 20.50 0.06
CA ARG A 454 -13.57 21.51 0.79
C ARG A 454 -14.54 20.90 1.79
N GLY A 455 -15.10 19.74 1.48
CA GLY A 455 -15.92 18.96 2.41
C GLY A 455 -15.13 18.21 3.48
N GLY A 456 -13.80 18.34 3.54
CA GLY A 456 -12.95 17.59 4.47
C GLY A 456 -12.79 16.11 4.10
N LEU A 457 -12.99 15.74 2.83
CA LEU A 457 -12.85 14.38 2.31
C LEU A 457 -11.62 14.26 1.41
N ALA A 458 -10.66 13.43 1.80
CA ALA A 458 -9.52 13.07 0.96
C ALA A 458 -9.82 11.85 0.09
N PRO A 459 -9.33 11.82 -1.17
CA PRO A 459 -9.38 10.61 -1.97
C PRO A 459 -8.42 9.54 -1.45
N THR A 460 -8.84 8.29 -1.51
CA THR A 460 -8.05 7.10 -1.22
C THR A 460 -7.51 6.52 -2.52
N HIS A 461 -6.18 6.36 -2.61
CA HIS A 461 -5.54 5.81 -3.79
C HIS A 461 -5.78 4.31 -3.94
N CYS A 462 -6.13 3.87 -5.15
CA CYS A 462 -6.24 2.46 -5.50
C CYS A 462 -5.63 2.20 -6.88
N VAL A 463 -4.48 1.54 -6.89
CA VAL A 463 -3.74 1.18 -8.12
C VAL A 463 -4.52 0.26 -9.04
N LYS A 464 -5.51 -0.49 -8.51
CA LYS A 464 -6.34 -1.40 -9.29
C LYS A 464 -7.29 -0.67 -10.25
N LEU A 465 -7.57 0.62 -10.00
CA LEU A 465 -8.19 1.47 -11.00
C LEU A 465 -7.07 1.99 -11.91
N ALA A 466 -7.11 1.61 -13.18
CA ALA A 466 -6.01 1.82 -14.12
C ALA A 466 -5.62 3.30 -14.33
N GLY A 467 -6.57 4.22 -14.22
CA GLY A 467 -6.34 5.59 -14.66
C GLY A 467 -6.15 5.64 -16.17
N ALA A 468 -5.24 6.51 -16.62
CA ALA A 468 -4.87 6.63 -18.04
C ALA A 468 -3.87 5.53 -18.52
N THR A 469 -3.43 4.63 -17.65
CA THR A 469 -2.49 3.56 -18.00
C THR A 469 -3.16 2.51 -18.86
N HIS A 470 -2.60 2.22 -20.02
CA HIS A 470 -3.08 1.17 -20.91
C HIS A 470 -2.52 -0.20 -20.48
N TYR A 471 -3.39 -1.19 -20.35
CA TYR A 471 -3.01 -2.56 -20.01
C TYR A 471 -3.36 -3.51 -21.16
N PRO A 472 -2.41 -4.35 -21.62
CA PRO A 472 -2.71 -5.35 -22.64
C PRO A 472 -3.79 -6.30 -22.14
N LEU A 473 -4.68 -6.73 -23.05
CA LEU A 473 -5.73 -7.70 -22.75
C LEU A 473 -5.08 -9.00 -22.24
N ASP A 474 -5.18 -9.21 -20.94
CA ASP A 474 -4.63 -10.37 -20.23
C ASP A 474 -5.68 -10.88 -19.23
N ARG A 475 -5.99 -12.17 -19.36
CA ARG A 475 -7.02 -12.85 -18.58
C ARG A 475 -6.81 -12.75 -17.07
N CYS A 476 -5.56 -12.84 -16.60
CA CYS A 476 -5.25 -12.79 -15.18
C CYS A 476 -5.26 -11.37 -14.64
N CYS A 477 -4.79 -10.42 -15.44
CA CYS A 477 -4.76 -9.00 -15.11
C CYS A 477 -6.16 -8.41 -14.96
N TYR A 478 -6.98 -8.55 -16.01
CA TYR A 478 -8.35 -8.05 -16.04
C TYR A 478 -9.25 -8.78 -15.04
N GLY A 479 -8.98 -10.07 -14.78
CA GLY A 479 -9.85 -10.88 -13.93
C GLY A 479 -9.53 -10.97 -12.46
N LYS A 480 -8.31 -10.66 -12.03
CA LYS A 480 -7.92 -10.74 -10.60
C LYS A 480 -7.29 -9.47 -10.03
N PHE A 481 -6.76 -8.58 -10.87
CA PHE A 481 -6.02 -7.41 -10.39
C PHE A 481 -6.72 -6.10 -10.70
N LEU A 482 -7.06 -5.85 -11.96
CA LEU A 482 -7.69 -4.60 -12.38
C LEU A 482 -9.16 -4.55 -12.00
N LEU A 483 -9.59 -3.40 -11.49
CA LEU A 483 -10.99 -3.05 -11.29
C LEU A 483 -11.54 -2.30 -12.50
N THR A 484 -10.72 -1.41 -13.08
CA THR A 484 -11.06 -0.67 -14.30
C THR A 484 -9.88 -0.64 -15.27
N SER A 485 -10.16 -0.54 -16.57
CA SER A 485 -9.18 -0.31 -17.64
C SER A 485 -9.78 0.65 -18.67
N HIS A 486 -9.01 1.63 -19.16
CA HIS A 486 -9.49 2.74 -19.99
C HIS A 486 -8.92 2.66 -21.41
N LYS A 487 -9.58 3.33 -22.38
CA LYS A 487 -9.35 3.27 -23.83
C LYS A 487 -9.62 1.88 -24.43
N LEU A 488 -10.80 1.33 -24.18
CA LEU A 488 -11.26 0.14 -24.88
C LEU A 488 -12.32 0.52 -25.93
N ASP A 489 -12.08 0.09 -27.16
CA ASP A 489 -13.07 0.13 -28.21
C ASP A 489 -14.22 -0.87 -27.95
N PRO A 490 -15.38 -0.73 -28.62
CA PRO A 490 -16.54 -1.61 -28.39
C PRO A 490 -16.23 -3.10 -28.48
N TRP A 491 -15.32 -3.48 -29.39
CA TRP A 491 -14.91 -4.86 -29.62
C TRP A 491 -13.96 -5.36 -28.51
N GLU A 492 -12.98 -4.56 -28.11
CA GLU A 492 -12.02 -4.88 -27.05
C GLU A 492 -12.75 -5.05 -25.71
N MET A 493 -13.77 -4.23 -25.46
CA MET A 493 -14.58 -4.33 -24.24
C MET A 493 -15.30 -5.67 -24.14
N GLN A 494 -15.86 -6.16 -25.25
CA GLN A 494 -16.49 -7.48 -25.31
C GLN A 494 -15.46 -8.60 -25.19
N GLU A 495 -14.27 -8.44 -25.79
CA GLU A 495 -13.20 -9.43 -25.65
C GLU A 495 -12.68 -9.50 -24.21
N ALA A 496 -12.42 -8.34 -23.59
CA ALA A 496 -12.08 -8.23 -22.18
C ALA A 496 -13.11 -8.96 -21.31
N TRP A 497 -14.41 -8.76 -21.58
CA TRP A 497 -15.49 -9.44 -20.87
C TRP A 497 -15.48 -10.97 -21.06
N LYS A 498 -15.28 -11.45 -22.29
CA LYS A 498 -15.12 -12.88 -22.59
C LYS A 498 -13.94 -13.47 -21.82
N LEU A 499 -12.83 -12.74 -21.72
CA LEU A 499 -11.65 -13.19 -20.96
C LEU A 499 -11.96 -13.39 -19.47
N VAL A 500 -12.78 -12.53 -18.87
CA VAL A 500 -13.12 -12.62 -17.43
C VAL A 500 -14.18 -13.68 -17.10
N GLY A 501 -14.72 -14.37 -18.12
CA GLY A 501 -15.65 -15.50 -17.95
C GLY A 501 -17.13 -15.08 -18.00
N GLY A 502 -17.51 -14.27 -18.99
CA GLY A 502 -18.86 -13.72 -19.16
C GLY A 502 -20.06 -14.67 -18.95
N SER A 503 -21.21 -14.03 -18.70
CA SER A 503 -22.58 -14.51 -18.43
C SER A 503 -22.83 -15.55 -17.33
N ASP A 504 -22.03 -16.59 -17.13
CA ASP A 504 -22.49 -17.74 -16.31
C ASP A 504 -21.77 -17.96 -14.98
N GLY A 505 -20.94 -17.02 -14.50
CA GLY A 505 -20.40 -17.07 -13.11
C GLY A 505 -19.55 -18.31 -12.77
N GLU A 506 -19.47 -19.27 -13.68
CA GLU A 506 -18.76 -20.51 -13.56
C GLU A 506 -17.36 -20.22 -14.06
N ARG A 507 -16.52 -19.79 -13.10
CA ARG A 507 -15.07 -19.79 -13.23
C ARG A 507 -14.63 -21.25 -13.43
N THR A 508 -14.86 -21.82 -14.61
CA THR A 508 -14.58 -23.22 -14.90
C THR A 508 -13.07 -23.44 -14.90
N VAL A 509 -12.62 -24.35 -14.02
CA VAL A 509 -11.22 -24.81 -13.82
C VAL A 509 -10.27 -23.64 -13.43
N PRO A 510 -9.02 -23.81 -12.93
CA PRO A 510 -8.36 -22.72 -12.23
C PRO A 510 -8.13 -21.51 -13.16
N PHE A 511 -8.93 -20.46 -12.92
CA PHE A 511 -9.05 -19.20 -13.68
C PHE A 511 -7.73 -18.66 -14.25
N CYS A 512 -6.66 -18.82 -13.48
CA CYS A 512 -5.30 -18.85 -13.96
C CYS A 512 -4.57 -19.98 -13.21
N SER A 513 -3.65 -20.69 -13.86
CA SER A 513 -2.70 -21.53 -13.12
C SER A 513 -1.96 -20.69 -12.07
N ARG A 514 -1.50 -21.29 -10.97
CA ARG A 514 -0.78 -20.54 -9.92
C ARG A 514 0.39 -19.72 -10.49
N LEU A 515 1.09 -20.25 -11.48
CA LEU A 515 2.23 -19.58 -12.12
C LEU A 515 1.78 -18.43 -13.04
N GLN A 516 0.79 -18.65 -13.91
CA GLN A 516 0.24 -17.60 -14.79
C GLN A 516 -0.40 -16.47 -13.98
N GLY A 517 -1.10 -16.81 -12.89
CA GLY A 517 -1.65 -15.82 -11.97
C GLY A 517 -0.56 -14.95 -11.35
N VAL A 518 0.53 -15.56 -10.85
CA VAL A 518 1.65 -14.80 -10.27
C VAL A 518 2.34 -13.94 -11.31
N LEU A 519 2.67 -14.48 -12.49
CA LEU A 519 3.37 -13.74 -13.56
C LEU A 519 2.51 -12.63 -14.18
N GLY A 520 1.22 -12.88 -14.44
CA GLY A 520 0.30 -11.89 -14.98
C GLY A 520 0.04 -10.75 -13.99
N ILE A 521 -0.16 -11.06 -12.70
CA ILE A 521 -0.29 -10.04 -11.66
C ILE A 521 1.01 -9.25 -11.49
N LEU A 522 2.18 -9.90 -11.53
CA LEU A 522 3.48 -9.21 -11.50
C LEU A 522 3.62 -8.26 -12.69
N ARG A 523 3.34 -8.72 -13.91
CA ARG A 523 3.37 -7.89 -15.13
C ARG A 523 2.48 -6.67 -14.97
N CYS A 524 1.24 -6.84 -14.50
CA CYS A 524 0.33 -5.71 -14.35
C CYS A 524 0.73 -4.77 -13.23
N ARG A 525 1.28 -5.26 -12.13
CA ARG A 525 1.87 -4.39 -11.11
C ARG A 525 3.08 -3.62 -11.65
N VAL A 526 3.90 -4.24 -12.50
CA VAL A 526 5.07 -3.58 -13.13
C VAL A 526 4.64 -2.52 -14.13
N ILE A 527 3.63 -2.80 -14.97
CA ILE A 527 3.05 -1.80 -15.88
C ILE A 527 2.43 -0.65 -15.08
N ALA A 528 1.64 -0.98 -14.05
CA ALA A 528 1.09 0.03 -13.15
C ALA A 528 2.20 0.92 -12.57
N TRP A 529 3.30 0.32 -12.13
CA TRP A 529 4.47 1.02 -11.58
C TRP A 529 5.16 1.93 -12.58
N LEU A 530 5.44 1.46 -13.80
CA LEU A 530 6.10 2.25 -14.84
C LEU A 530 5.31 3.51 -15.23
N HIS A 531 3.99 3.48 -14.99
CA HIS A 531 3.07 4.56 -15.32
C HIS A 531 2.43 5.23 -14.09
N SER A 532 2.92 4.94 -12.87
CA SER A 532 2.58 5.66 -11.62
C SER A 532 3.55 6.81 -11.43
#